data_AF-A0A0Q6N743-F1
#
_entry.id   AF-A0A0Q6N743-F1
#
_cell.length_a   1.000
_cell.length_b   1.000
_cell.length_c   1.000
_cell.angle_alpha   90.00
_cell.angle_beta   90.00
_cell.angle_gamma   90.00
#
_symmetry.space_group_name_H-M   'P 1'
#
loop_
_entity.id
_entity.type
_entity.pdbx_description
1 polymer ?
#
loop_
_entity_poly.entity_id
_entity_poly.type
_entity_poly.pdbx_seq_one_letter_code
_entity_poly.pdbx_strand_id
1 'polypeptide(L)'
;MPVLTGTDGKDLLQGTEGDDTIDGLRGDDLIFGNGGNDTINGGWGNDYVLGGVGDDIIRGGGGTDPYAPLDFSLPQDRGSKYFFGEEGNDTLYGGVGNDYLLGGIGDDTIITQSSSGYVVGGPGADVLHHVGFASDGMYLEYGEDAGGVSVDLLAGRAVDGWGDIDSVSGFIAVDGSLFDDVLIGGAWLNGSAGNDVLISSFSNATLLGGPGDDRLDASGFGSNDSVSTGAIYRLYRAALNREPDVSGMEHWRRAMDRGFSAESVADGFLSSSEFQTTYGALDNRTFVALLYRNVLHREPDAGGLSSWVASLDAGASRAGVLLGFSASAEFQASTALDQEMFLNSKYGNAHRGEVYRLYQAAFDRAPDVGGYAAWVALLDSGKSSLGEIAQAFTNSSEFQSMYKNLDNTQFVTQLYANVLDRAPEPAGLAGWVGALGAGASRADVLRGFSESSELRTNSLPGMRVWLEQSSGHSTIVGGPGSDVLIGGAGADTFDFYSFDAQQSDAPTVDHVYGFESTDTLGFRGSFSFASMSDVYAMFQQQGTDVVMSLSPTSTVTFHNTTLTQVTQAGFAFGPF
;
A
#
# COMPACT_ATOMS: atom_id res chain seq x y z
N MET A 1 19.83 49.09 11.29
CA MET A 1 20.90 48.17 10.90
C MET A 1 22.16 48.34 11.74
N PRO A 2 22.10 48.08 13.07
CA PRO A 2 23.23 47.53 13.80
C PRO A 2 23.74 46.22 13.17
N VAL A 3 25.00 45.89 13.44
CA VAL A 3 25.63 44.62 13.03
C VAL A 3 26.19 43.95 14.28
N LEU A 4 25.74 42.73 14.56
CA LEU A 4 26.20 41.90 15.67
C LEU A 4 26.98 40.71 15.10
N THR A 5 28.13 40.42 15.69
CA THR A 5 28.97 39.28 15.28
C THR A 5 29.42 38.54 16.52
N GLY A 6 29.16 37.22 16.52
CA GLY A 6 29.61 36.29 17.54
C GLY A 6 31.11 35.98 17.44
N THR A 7 31.49 34.84 17.98
CA THR A 7 32.84 34.32 18.08
C THR A 7 32.90 32.92 17.46
N ASP A 8 34.01 32.18 17.63
CA ASP A 8 34.06 30.76 17.23
C ASP A 8 33.50 29.82 18.33
N GLY A 9 32.91 30.36 19.40
CA GLY A 9 32.36 29.61 20.52
C GLY A 9 30.90 29.96 20.76
N LYS A 10 30.29 29.32 21.76
CA LYS A 10 28.89 29.57 22.12
C LYS A 10 28.66 31.02 22.55
N ASP A 11 27.76 31.70 21.86
CA ASP A 11 27.38 33.07 22.10
C ASP A 11 25.89 33.23 22.45
N LEU A 12 25.59 34.36 23.08
CA LEU A 12 24.24 34.88 23.25
C LEU A 12 24.20 36.23 22.52
N LEU A 13 23.45 36.28 21.42
CA LEU A 13 23.30 37.48 20.60
C LEU A 13 21.87 37.97 20.68
N GLN A 14 21.70 39.27 20.95
CA GLN A 14 20.39 39.90 21.07
C GLN A 14 20.37 41.17 20.22
N GLY A 15 19.51 41.17 19.21
CA GLY A 15 19.20 42.31 18.36
C GLY A 15 18.42 43.40 19.10
N THR A 16 17.79 44.26 18.33
CA THR A 16 17.07 45.45 18.78
C THR A 16 15.62 45.39 18.30
N GLU A 17 14.88 46.48 18.44
CA GLU A 17 13.48 46.57 17.97
C GLU A 17 13.39 47.09 16.51
N GLY A 18 14.50 47.09 15.77
CA GLY A 18 14.49 47.42 14.36
C GLY A 18 15.64 46.75 13.62
N ASP A 19 15.57 46.73 12.29
CA ASP A 19 16.37 45.87 11.41
C ASP A 19 17.84 45.72 11.83
N ASP A 20 18.27 44.49 12.06
CA ASP A 20 19.59 44.06 12.48
C ASP A 20 20.24 43.10 11.47
N THR A 21 21.57 43.02 11.52
CA THR A 21 22.33 41.97 10.84
C THR A 21 23.13 41.22 11.88
N ILE A 22 22.85 39.93 12.06
CA ILE A 22 23.43 39.11 13.12
C ILE A 22 24.16 37.91 12.49
N ASP A 23 25.41 37.67 12.90
CA ASP A 23 26.23 36.54 12.44
C ASP A 23 26.83 35.78 13.63
N GLY A 24 26.34 34.58 13.91
CA GLY A 24 26.79 33.69 15.00
C GLY A 24 28.19 33.09 14.76
N LEU A 25 28.60 32.97 13.50
CA LEU A 25 29.87 32.37 13.06
C LEU A 25 29.98 30.86 13.37
N ARG A 26 30.66 30.46 14.43
CA ARG A 26 30.73 29.05 14.85
C ARG A 26 30.37 28.98 16.32
N GLY A 27 29.74 27.91 16.74
CA GLY A 27 29.35 27.75 18.12
C GLY A 27 28.00 27.06 18.20
N ASP A 28 27.54 26.81 19.42
CA ASP A 28 26.14 26.45 19.61
C ASP A 28 25.44 27.70 20.14
N ASP A 29 24.96 28.55 19.22
CA ASP A 29 24.58 29.92 19.54
C ASP A 29 23.11 30.05 19.93
N LEU A 30 22.83 31.08 20.74
CA LEU A 30 21.48 31.51 21.07
C LEU A 30 21.28 32.93 20.55
N ILE A 31 20.42 33.09 19.55
CA ILE A 31 20.23 34.35 18.83
C ILE A 31 18.76 34.78 18.89
N PHE A 32 18.54 36.04 19.24
CA PHE A 32 17.23 36.69 19.25
C PHE A 32 17.27 37.95 18.37
N GLY A 33 16.51 38.02 17.28
CA GLY A 33 16.34 39.23 16.46
C GLY A 33 15.53 40.30 17.19
N ASN A 34 14.43 39.87 17.80
CA ASN A 34 13.42 40.65 18.54
C ASN A 34 12.43 41.36 17.61
N GLY A 35 12.75 42.53 17.06
CA GLY A 35 11.80 43.26 16.23
C GLY A 35 12.48 43.96 15.06
N GLY A 36 11.75 44.19 13.98
CA GLY A 36 12.30 44.68 12.72
C GLY A 36 12.57 43.55 11.75
N ASN A 37 12.99 43.89 10.53
CA ASN A 37 13.26 42.90 9.50
C ASN A 37 14.75 42.54 9.53
N ASP A 38 15.08 41.43 10.17
CA ASP A 38 16.44 41.03 10.49
C ASP A 38 17.05 40.10 9.43
N THR A 39 18.37 40.16 9.31
CA THR A 39 19.15 39.14 8.59
C THR A 39 20.04 38.42 9.57
N ILE A 40 19.69 37.16 9.86
CA ILE A 40 20.35 36.35 10.87
C ILE A 40 21.04 35.15 10.21
N ASN A 41 22.33 34.98 10.50
CA ASN A 41 23.08 33.78 10.17
C ASN A 41 23.47 33.10 11.49
N GLY A 42 22.88 31.94 11.78
CA GLY A 42 23.24 31.09 12.92
C GLY A 42 24.70 30.63 12.86
N GLY A 43 25.21 30.37 11.64
CA GLY A 43 26.58 29.91 11.48
C GLY A 43 26.70 28.38 11.60
N TRP A 44 27.86 27.89 12.02
CA TRP A 44 28.12 26.46 12.19
C TRP A 44 27.89 26.01 13.62
N GLY A 45 27.23 24.87 13.80
CA GLY A 45 27.00 24.23 15.09
C GLY A 45 25.52 24.10 15.40
N ASN A 46 25.14 23.87 16.66
CA ASN A 46 23.73 23.69 17.02
C ASN A 46 23.16 25.02 17.52
N ASP A 47 22.44 25.70 16.63
CA ASP A 47 21.97 27.06 16.90
C ASP A 47 20.48 27.07 17.21
N TYR A 48 20.11 27.93 18.15
CA TYR A 48 18.73 28.30 18.43
C TYR A 48 18.55 29.76 18.02
N VAL A 49 17.65 30.01 17.06
CA VAL A 49 17.41 31.33 16.51
C VAL A 49 15.92 31.63 16.56
N LEU A 50 15.60 32.78 17.15
CA LEU A 50 14.27 33.38 17.14
C LEU A 50 14.36 34.68 16.34
N GLY A 51 13.66 34.78 15.21
CA GLY A 51 13.55 35.99 14.39
C GLY A 51 12.86 37.09 15.18
N GLY A 52 11.58 36.88 15.48
CA GLY A 52 10.78 37.79 16.29
C GLY A 52 9.70 38.45 15.45
N VAL A 53 9.48 39.75 15.64
CA VAL A 53 8.46 40.48 14.88
C VAL A 53 9.09 41.18 13.68
N GLY A 54 8.65 40.86 12.47
CA GLY A 54 9.12 41.45 11.22
C GLY A 54 9.36 40.40 10.17
N ASP A 55 9.66 40.81 8.94
CA ASP A 55 10.00 39.86 7.87
C ASP A 55 11.49 39.53 7.95
N ASP A 56 11.83 38.39 8.55
CA ASP A 56 13.18 37.97 8.87
C ASP A 56 13.78 37.01 7.84
N ILE A 57 15.11 36.99 7.75
CA ILE A 57 15.85 36.01 6.95
C ILE A 57 16.83 35.28 7.86
N ILE A 58 16.56 34.01 8.12
CA ILE A 58 17.34 33.15 9.02
C ILE A 58 18.09 32.08 8.23
N ARG A 59 19.39 31.91 8.48
CA ARG A 59 20.25 30.92 7.82
C ARG A 59 21.06 30.09 8.80
N GLY A 60 21.09 28.76 8.63
CA GLY A 60 21.87 27.84 9.46
C GLY A 60 23.29 27.56 9.00
N GLY A 61 23.87 28.47 8.21
CA GLY A 61 25.21 28.29 7.65
C GLY A 61 25.32 27.22 6.56
N GLY A 62 26.44 27.22 5.84
CA GLY A 62 26.72 26.29 4.74
C GLY A 62 26.07 26.68 3.40
N GLY A 63 26.81 26.50 2.30
CA GLY A 63 26.33 26.81 0.95
C GLY A 63 26.03 28.30 0.68
N THR A 64 25.83 28.65 -0.59
CA THR A 64 25.33 29.99 -1.00
C THR A 64 24.02 29.91 -1.75
N ASP A 65 23.59 28.69 -2.09
CA ASP A 65 22.38 28.39 -2.82
C ASP A 65 21.61 27.31 -2.05
N PRO A 66 20.51 27.67 -1.39
CA PRO A 66 19.69 26.74 -0.60
C PRO A 66 18.94 25.72 -1.46
N TYR A 67 18.88 25.92 -2.78
CA TYR A 67 18.27 24.99 -3.73
C TYR A 67 19.28 24.09 -4.44
N ALA A 68 20.58 24.34 -4.27
CA ALA A 68 21.60 23.54 -4.94
C ALA A 68 21.64 22.12 -4.33
N PRO A 69 21.82 21.06 -5.14
CA PRO A 69 22.08 19.73 -4.61
C PRO A 69 23.31 19.74 -3.70
N LEU A 70 23.26 18.97 -2.62
CA LEU A 70 24.38 18.85 -1.69
C LEU A 70 25.65 18.37 -2.40
N ASP A 71 26.70 19.18 -2.35
CA ASP A 71 28.05 18.74 -2.70
C ASP A 71 28.67 18.03 -1.49
N PHE A 72 28.52 16.70 -1.46
CA PHE A 72 29.10 15.86 -0.41
C PHE A 72 30.65 15.86 -0.39
N SER A 73 31.31 16.52 -1.34
CA SER A 73 32.77 16.69 -1.33
C SER A 73 33.23 17.89 -0.49
N LEU A 74 32.32 18.78 -0.10
CA LEU A 74 32.60 19.92 0.78
C LEU A 74 32.29 19.59 2.24
N PRO A 75 33.02 20.20 3.21
CA PRO A 75 32.60 20.15 4.61
C PRO A 75 31.20 20.73 4.76
N GLN A 76 30.31 19.93 5.34
CA GLN A 76 28.93 20.30 5.62
C GLN A 76 28.78 20.46 7.14
N ASP A 77 28.16 21.54 7.58
CA ASP A 77 27.76 21.65 8.98
C ASP A 77 26.54 20.77 9.22
N ARG A 78 26.62 19.81 10.12
CA ARG A 78 25.50 18.91 10.44
C ARG A 78 24.90 19.20 11.81
N GLY A 79 25.21 20.36 12.39
CA GLY A 79 24.62 20.79 13.65
C GLY A 79 23.11 21.00 13.48
N SER A 80 22.35 20.56 14.48
CA SER A 80 20.90 20.71 14.54
C SER A 80 20.51 22.17 14.76
N LYS A 81 19.63 22.68 13.91
CA LYS A 81 19.10 24.04 13.99
C LYS A 81 17.68 24.05 14.56
N TYR A 82 17.40 25.02 15.42
CA TYR A 82 16.06 25.31 15.93
C TYR A 82 15.71 26.74 15.56
N PHE A 83 15.02 26.93 14.44
CA PHE A 83 14.68 28.24 13.90
C PHE A 83 13.20 28.50 13.99
N PHE A 84 12.88 29.70 14.47
CA PHE A 84 11.53 30.19 14.65
C PHE A 84 11.47 31.57 13.98
N GLY A 85 10.64 31.74 12.95
CA GLY A 85 10.40 33.04 12.32
C GLY A 85 9.64 33.97 13.26
N GLU A 86 8.54 33.45 13.84
CA GLU A 86 7.60 34.12 14.74
C GLU A 86 6.53 34.96 14.00
N GLU A 87 6.50 36.29 14.09
CA GLU A 87 5.46 37.11 13.44
C GLU A 87 6.05 37.82 12.22
N GLY A 88 5.56 37.54 11.02
CA GLY A 88 6.01 38.18 9.79
C GLY A 88 6.09 37.19 8.64
N ASN A 89 6.46 37.67 7.45
CA ASN A 89 6.68 36.78 6.31
C ASN A 89 8.16 36.42 6.24
N ASP A 90 8.53 35.32 6.87
CA ASP A 90 9.91 34.96 7.13
C ASP A 90 10.51 34.07 6.04
N THR A 91 11.84 34.05 5.96
CA THR A 91 12.58 33.13 5.11
C THR A 91 13.61 32.35 5.91
N LEU A 92 13.36 31.05 6.08
CA LEU A 92 14.18 30.14 6.87
C LEU A 92 14.96 29.19 5.97
N TYR A 93 16.28 29.17 6.15
CA TYR A 93 17.18 28.23 5.49
C TYR A 93 17.86 27.34 6.52
N GLY A 94 17.34 26.13 6.71
CA GLY A 94 17.87 25.18 7.72
C GLY A 94 19.27 24.67 7.39
N GLY A 95 19.59 24.54 6.10
CA GLY A 95 20.81 23.89 5.66
C GLY A 95 20.73 22.37 5.82
N VAL A 96 21.84 21.72 6.14
CA VAL A 96 21.90 20.28 6.41
C VAL A 96 21.97 20.02 7.90
N GLY A 97 21.58 18.83 8.35
CA GLY A 97 21.56 18.50 9.76
C GLY A 97 20.30 17.74 10.13
N ASN A 98 19.92 17.90 11.40
CA ASN A 98 18.66 17.43 11.94
C ASN A 98 17.95 18.64 12.55
N ASP A 99 17.05 19.26 11.78
CA ASP A 99 16.60 20.62 12.08
C ASP A 99 15.12 20.66 12.47
N TYR A 100 14.75 21.66 13.25
CA TYR A 100 13.38 22.01 13.58
C TYR A 100 13.15 23.45 13.12
N LEU A 101 12.30 23.63 12.11
CA LEU A 101 12.04 24.91 11.48
C LEU A 101 10.55 25.23 11.61
N LEU A 102 10.24 26.36 12.25
CA LEU A 102 8.89 26.89 12.40
C LEU A 102 8.83 28.27 11.75
N GLY A 103 7.94 28.47 10.78
CA GLY A 103 7.69 29.77 10.18
C GLY A 103 7.05 30.71 11.20
N GLY A 104 5.83 30.39 11.61
CA GLY A 104 5.08 31.16 12.60
C GLY A 104 3.84 31.76 11.95
N ILE A 105 3.50 33.00 12.31
CA ILE A 105 2.37 33.74 11.74
C ILE A 105 2.88 34.55 10.55
N GLY A 106 2.34 34.29 9.37
CA GLY A 106 2.63 35.04 8.14
C GLY A 106 2.84 34.09 6.97
N ASP A 107 3.05 34.65 5.78
CA ASP A 107 3.31 33.85 4.57
C ASP A 107 4.82 33.55 4.50
N ASP A 108 5.24 32.39 4.99
CA ASP A 108 6.63 32.03 5.20
C ASP A 108 7.24 31.26 4.03
N THR A 109 8.57 31.28 3.94
CA THR A 109 9.34 30.46 3.02
C THR A 109 10.39 29.65 3.77
N ILE A 110 10.18 28.34 3.85
CA ILE A 110 11.09 27.42 4.55
C ILE A 110 11.74 26.48 3.53
N ILE A 111 13.07 26.55 3.42
CA ILE A 111 13.86 25.68 2.55
C ILE A 111 14.91 24.96 3.36
N THR A 112 14.94 23.63 3.26
CA THR A 112 15.89 22.82 4.02
C THR A 112 16.50 21.68 3.23
N GLN A 113 17.69 21.29 3.62
CA GLN A 113 18.46 20.14 3.10
C GLN A 113 18.75 19.13 4.21
N SER A 114 18.06 19.24 5.36
CA SER A 114 18.32 18.37 6.51
C SER A 114 17.98 16.92 6.18
N SER A 115 18.81 16.00 6.65
CA SER A 115 18.57 14.55 6.45
C SER A 115 17.46 14.01 7.34
N SER A 116 17.06 14.76 8.37
CA SER A 116 15.91 14.49 9.22
C SER A 116 15.48 15.77 9.92
N GLY A 117 14.28 15.81 10.49
CA GLY A 117 13.79 16.97 11.21
C GLY A 117 12.32 17.22 11.01
N TYR A 118 11.87 18.41 11.43
CA TYR A 118 10.49 18.85 11.30
C TYR A 118 10.44 20.23 10.66
N VAL A 119 9.48 20.42 9.77
CA VAL A 119 9.10 21.70 9.20
C VAL A 119 7.63 21.95 9.54
N VAL A 120 7.39 23.09 10.17
CA VAL A 120 6.05 23.60 10.49
C VAL A 120 5.93 24.96 9.82
N GLY A 121 4.90 25.14 8.99
CA GLY A 121 4.59 26.44 8.39
C GLY A 121 4.04 27.39 9.44
N GLY A 122 2.83 27.07 9.92
CA GLY A 122 2.08 27.88 10.88
C GLY A 122 0.93 28.59 10.17
N PRO A 123 0.27 29.58 10.81
CA PRO A 123 -0.79 30.33 10.14
C PRO A 123 -0.26 31.20 8.99
N GLY A 124 -0.73 30.93 7.77
CA GLY A 124 -0.41 31.74 6.58
C GLY A 124 -0.33 30.88 5.33
N ALA A 125 -0.05 31.49 4.17
CA ALA A 125 0.13 30.74 2.94
C ALA A 125 1.61 30.49 2.67
N ASP A 126 2.11 29.33 3.11
CA ASP A 126 3.54 29.08 3.18
C ASP A 126 4.13 28.41 1.94
N VAL A 127 5.45 28.52 1.79
CA VAL A 127 6.24 27.79 0.81
C VAL A 127 7.23 26.89 1.55
N LEU A 128 6.92 25.60 1.60
CA LEU A 128 7.70 24.59 2.29
C LEU A 128 8.42 23.71 1.28
N HIS A 129 9.76 23.71 1.32
CA HIS A 129 10.58 22.99 0.36
C HIS A 129 11.71 22.21 1.02
N HIS A 130 11.70 20.89 0.83
CA HIS A 130 12.80 20.02 1.19
C HIS A 130 13.63 19.65 -0.05
N VAL A 131 14.93 19.96 0.00
CA VAL A 131 15.93 19.66 -1.03
C VAL A 131 16.75 18.48 -0.54
N GLY A 132 16.24 17.28 -0.73
CA GLY A 132 16.90 16.08 -0.26
C GLY A 132 16.53 14.82 -1.04
N PHE A 133 16.88 13.68 -0.46
CA PHE A 133 16.57 12.38 -1.01
C PHE A 133 15.28 11.83 -0.41
N ALA A 134 14.64 10.90 -1.12
CA ALA A 134 13.49 10.14 -0.63
C ALA A 134 13.82 9.18 0.54
N SER A 135 15.03 9.23 1.09
CA SER A 135 15.42 8.50 2.31
C SER A 135 15.47 9.39 3.54
N ASP A 136 15.33 10.70 3.36
CA ASP A 136 15.49 11.67 4.44
C ASP A 136 14.23 11.65 5.31
N GLY A 137 14.43 11.63 6.63
CA GLY A 137 13.35 11.59 7.62
C GLY A 137 12.88 12.99 7.99
N MET A 138 12.53 13.79 6.97
CA MET A 138 12.04 15.16 7.13
C MET A 138 10.52 15.16 7.10
N TYR A 139 9.91 15.62 8.18
CA TYR A 139 8.48 15.59 8.44
C TYR A 139 7.87 16.97 8.22
N LEU A 140 6.78 17.04 7.45
CA LEU A 140 5.83 18.14 7.56
C LEU A 140 4.95 17.87 8.77
N GLU A 141 4.88 18.82 9.69
CA GLU A 141 4.24 18.63 10.99
C GLU A 141 3.11 19.64 11.16
N TYR A 142 1.92 19.12 11.49
CA TYR A 142 0.69 19.90 11.69
C TYR A 142 0.07 19.66 13.09
N GLY A 143 0.78 19.03 14.02
CA GLY A 143 0.25 18.65 15.33
C GLY A 143 -0.25 19.80 16.21
N GLU A 144 0.18 21.05 15.95
CA GLU A 144 -0.26 22.25 16.68
C GLU A 144 -1.38 23.02 15.96
N ASP A 145 -1.87 22.50 14.82
CA ASP A 145 -2.91 23.15 14.04
C ASP A 145 -4.26 23.19 14.78
N ALA A 146 -5.02 24.25 14.51
CA ALA A 146 -6.30 24.50 15.17
C ALA A 146 -7.48 23.69 14.60
N GLY A 147 -7.25 22.88 13.57
CA GLY A 147 -8.24 22.08 12.85
C GLY A 147 -7.59 21.05 11.94
N GLY A 148 -8.42 20.21 11.32
CA GLY A 148 -7.95 19.15 10.42
C GLY A 148 -7.32 19.69 9.14
N VAL A 149 -6.29 19.00 8.66
CA VAL A 149 -5.46 19.40 7.53
C VAL A 149 -5.71 18.53 6.30
N SER A 150 -5.46 19.09 5.11
CA SER A 150 -5.48 18.33 3.86
C SER A 150 -4.17 18.51 3.11
N VAL A 151 -3.32 17.50 3.16
CA VAL A 151 -1.98 17.50 2.57
C VAL A 151 -1.94 16.57 1.37
N ASP A 152 -1.69 17.12 0.19
CA ASP A 152 -1.48 16.37 -1.05
C ASP A 152 -0.06 16.64 -1.58
N LEU A 153 0.87 15.74 -1.21
CA LEU A 153 2.26 15.80 -1.64
C LEU A 153 2.43 15.58 -3.15
N LEU A 154 1.45 14.93 -3.81
CA LEU A 154 1.49 14.71 -5.26
C LEU A 154 1.07 15.98 -6.03
N ALA A 155 0.09 16.70 -5.49
CA ALA A 155 -0.31 18.01 -5.99
C ALA A 155 0.64 19.13 -5.57
N GLY A 156 1.51 18.88 -4.58
CA GLY A 156 2.42 19.86 -4.00
C GLY A 156 1.68 20.94 -3.22
N ARG A 157 0.62 20.56 -2.50
CA ARG A 157 -0.25 21.50 -1.80
C ARG A 157 -0.67 20.96 -0.43
N ALA A 158 -0.72 21.83 0.57
CA ALA A 158 -1.40 21.57 1.83
C ALA A 158 -2.48 22.63 2.11
N VAL A 159 -3.49 22.26 2.88
CA VAL A 159 -4.45 23.17 3.51
C VAL A 159 -4.32 22.93 4.99
N ASP A 160 -3.85 23.93 5.72
CA ASP A 160 -3.60 23.88 7.16
C ASP A 160 -4.91 23.96 7.98
N GLY A 161 -4.80 23.86 9.30
CA GLY A 161 -5.92 23.97 10.22
C GLY A 161 -6.49 25.39 10.37
N TRP A 162 -5.87 26.39 9.75
CA TRP A 162 -6.34 27.78 9.68
C TRP A 162 -7.09 28.08 8.38
N GLY A 163 -7.02 27.17 7.40
CA GLY A 163 -7.71 27.23 6.11
C GLY A 163 -6.92 27.93 5.00
N ASP A 164 -5.66 28.28 5.26
CA ASP A 164 -4.73 28.81 4.30
C ASP A 164 -4.13 27.67 3.46
N ILE A 165 -3.38 28.02 2.41
CA ILE A 165 -2.95 27.03 1.40
C ILE A 165 -1.44 27.15 1.19
N ASP A 166 -0.73 26.10 1.58
CA ASP A 166 0.72 26.02 1.42
C ASP A 166 1.09 25.37 0.10
N SER A 167 2.24 25.80 -0.43
CA SER A 167 2.99 25.13 -1.49
C SER A 167 4.02 24.21 -0.87
N VAL A 168 3.80 22.90 -0.94
CA VAL A 168 4.70 21.90 -0.34
C VAL A 168 5.44 21.09 -1.40
N SER A 169 6.73 20.80 -1.19
CA SER A 169 7.50 19.98 -2.13
C SER A 169 8.72 19.32 -1.52
N GLY A 170 9.05 18.12 -2.01
CA GLY A 170 10.25 17.37 -1.60
C GLY A 170 10.12 16.58 -0.29
N PHE A 171 8.96 16.67 0.37
CA PHE A 171 8.63 15.87 1.55
C PHE A 171 8.02 14.53 1.16
N ILE A 172 8.24 13.55 2.01
CA ILE A 172 7.66 12.20 1.91
C ILE A 172 7.03 11.73 3.22
N ALA A 173 7.16 12.52 4.28
CA ALA A 173 6.66 12.23 5.61
C ALA A 173 5.76 13.37 6.09
N VAL A 174 4.60 13.03 6.62
CA VAL A 174 3.64 13.98 7.16
C VAL A 174 3.11 13.45 8.49
N ASP A 175 3.16 14.29 9.51
CA ASP A 175 2.46 14.13 10.77
C ASP A 175 1.27 15.11 10.78
N GLY A 176 0.07 14.54 10.88
CA GLY A 176 -1.21 15.24 10.90
C GLY A 176 -1.51 15.96 12.21
N SER A 177 -2.63 16.67 12.21
CA SER A 177 -3.17 17.39 13.35
C SER A 177 -3.86 16.43 14.34
N LEU A 178 -4.48 16.97 15.39
CA LEU A 178 -5.31 16.17 16.32
C LEU A 178 -6.79 16.08 15.89
N PHE A 179 -7.07 16.33 14.61
CA PHE A 179 -8.41 16.36 14.02
C PHE A 179 -8.44 15.55 12.72
N ASP A 180 -9.64 15.34 12.18
CA ASP A 180 -9.86 14.60 10.93
C ASP A 180 -9.01 15.17 9.77
N ASP A 181 -7.99 14.43 9.37
CA ASP A 181 -7.02 14.82 8.35
C ASP A 181 -7.18 14.03 7.03
N VAL A 182 -6.66 14.60 5.95
CA VAL A 182 -6.50 13.90 4.65
C VAL A 182 -5.05 14.03 4.20
N LEU A 183 -4.27 12.96 4.32
CA LEU A 183 -2.85 12.94 3.97
C LEU A 183 -2.60 12.03 2.77
N ILE A 184 -2.00 12.59 1.72
CA ILE A 184 -1.85 11.95 0.41
C ILE A 184 -0.40 12.00 -0.07
N GLY A 185 0.09 10.84 -0.51
CA GLY A 185 1.28 10.69 -1.34
C GLY A 185 2.53 10.24 -0.61
N GLY A 186 2.63 10.41 0.70
CA GLY A 186 3.84 10.14 1.48
C GLY A 186 4.19 8.66 1.65
N ALA A 187 5.44 8.40 2.00
CA ALA A 187 5.95 7.10 2.46
C ALA A 187 5.83 6.93 3.98
N TRP A 188 5.64 8.02 4.72
CA TRP A 188 5.29 7.99 6.13
C TRP A 188 4.11 8.93 6.36
N LEU A 189 2.98 8.41 6.78
CA LEU A 189 1.78 9.18 7.05
C LEU A 189 1.28 8.81 8.44
N ASN A 190 1.08 9.82 9.27
CA ASN A 190 0.57 9.66 10.62
C ASN A 190 -0.61 10.61 10.82
N GLY A 191 -1.81 10.08 11.01
CA GLY A 191 -3.04 10.85 11.24
C GLY A 191 -3.14 11.41 12.66
N SER A 192 -2.31 10.92 13.59
CA SER A 192 -2.32 11.30 15.00
C SER A 192 -3.63 10.96 15.70
N ALA A 193 -4.64 11.83 15.72
CA ALA A 193 -5.93 11.53 16.34
C ALA A 193 -7.03 12.22 15.53
N GLY A 194 -8.22 11.64 15.48
CA GLY A 194 -9.23 12.09 14.53
C GLY A 194 -9.64 10.93 13.63
N ASN A 195 -10.60 11.17 12.75
CA ASN A 195 -10.98 10.19 11.75
C ASN A 195 -10.26 10.50 10.43
N ASP A 196 -9.14 9.83 10.19
CA ASP A 196 -8.17 10.26 9.20
C ASP A 196 -8.25 9.47 7.90
N VAL A 197 -7.82 10.10 6.80
CA VAL A 197 -7.68 9.45 5.49
C VAL A 197 -6.23 9.52 5.05
N LEU A 198 -5.53 8.39 5.09
CA LEU A 198 -4.12 8.27 4.73
C LEU A 198 -3.98 7.46 3.46
N ILE A 199 -3.42 8.04 2.40
CA ILE A 199 -3.25 7.37 1.10
C ILE A 199 -1.80 7.50 0.64
N SER A 200 -1.08 6.40 0.62
CA SER A 200 0.31 6.35 0.16
C SER A 200 0.41 6.27 -1.36
N SER A 201 1.46 6.88 -1.92
CA SER A 201 1.89 6.64 -3.32
C SER A 201 3.09 5.71 -3.45
N PHE A 202 3.62 5.25 -2.33
CA PHE A 202 4.81 4.43 -2.25
C PHE A 202 4.46 2.96 -2.04
N SER A 203 5.20 2.08 -2.70
CA SER A 203 5.11 0.63 -2.48
C SER A 203 5.73 0.18 -1.16
N ASN A 204 6.49 1.05 -0.51
CA ASN A 204 6.93 0.90 0.88
C ASN A 204 6.51 2.15 1.63
N ALA A 205 5.48 2.01 2.46
CA ALA A 205 5.00 3.10 3.28
C ALA A 205 4.66 2.64 4.69
N THR A 206 4.71 3.56 5.63
CA THR A 206 4.16 3.37 6.97
C THR A 206 2.98 4.31 7.15
N LEU A 207 1.82 3.74 7.42
CA LEU A 207 0.58 4.47 7.65
C LEU A 207 0.14 4.19 9.09
N LEU A 208 0.00 5.26 9.88
CA LEU A 208 -0.40 5.23 11.28
C LEU A 208 -1.67 6.06 11.44
N GLY A 209 -2.82 5.43 11.72
CA GLY A 209 -4.09 6.14 11.92
C GLY A 209 -4.08 6.90 13.25
N GLY A 210 -3.95 6.14 14.34
CA GLY A 210 -4.01 6.67 15.69
C GLY A 210 -5.38 6.43 16.31
N PRO A 211 -5.82 7.21 17.31
CA PRO A 211 -7.17 7.10 17.85
C PRO A 211 -8.22 7.76 16.96
N GLY A 212 -9.23 6.99 16.56
CA GLY A 212 -10.36 7.42 15.73
C GLY A 212 -10.72 6.36 14.70
N ASP A 213 -11.75 6.61 13.89
CA ASP A 213 -12.15 5.69 12.82
C ASP A 213 -11.43 6.08 11.52
N ASP A 214 -10.34 5.37 11.22
CA ASP A 214 -9.42 5.78 10.16
C ASP A 214 -9.56 4.99 8.85
N ARG A 215 -9.11 5.57 7.74
CA ARG A 215 -8.96 4.91 6.45
C ARG A 215 -7.51 4.99 5.97
N LEU A 216 -6.83 3.85 5.94
CA LEU A 216 -5.44 3.73 5.55
C LEU A 216 -5.32 2.92 4.25
N ASP A 217 -4.79 3.56 3.21
CA ASP A 217 -4.64 2.99 1.87
C ASP A 217 -3.18 2.96 1.41
N ALA A 218 -2.60 1.76 1.53
CA ALA A 218 -1.23 1.48 1.09
C ALA A 218 -1.18 0.86 -0.31
N SER A 219 -2.30 0.78 -1.03
CA SER A 219 -2.36 0.10 -2.32
C SER A 219 -1.57 0.80 -3.44
N GLY A 220 -1.16 2.04 -3.19
CA GLY A 220 -0.51 2.92 -4.16
C GLY A 220 -1.54 3.54 -5.11
N PHE A 221 -1.31 4.79 -5.51
CA PHE A 221 -2.18 5.45 -6.49
C PHE A 221 -2.19 4.70 -7.83
N GLY A 222 -3.28 3.97 -8.08
CA GLY A 222 -3.68 3.59 -9.42
C GLY A 222 -3.98 2.10 -9.57
N SER A 223 -5.26 1.77 -9.63
CA SER A 223 -5.72 0.71 -10.53
C SER A 223 -6.03 1.34 -11.89
N ASN A 224 -5.39 0.84 -12.95
CA ASN A 224 -5.92 0.97 -14.31
C ASN A 224 -7.17 0.08 -14.39
N ASP A 225 -8.31 0.58 -13.93
CA ASP A 225 -9.58 -0.13 -14.07
C ASP A 225 -9.92 -0.24 -15.57
N SER A 226 -9.84 -1.45 -16.11
CA SER A 226 -10.47 -1.72 -17.38
C SER A 226 -11.94 -2.01 -17.11
N VAL A 227 -12.85 -1.29 -17.77
CA VAL A 227 -14.31 -1.48 -17.63
C VAL A 227 -14.74 -2.96 -17.72
N SER A 228 -13.98 -3.78 -18.46
CA SER A 228 -14.17 -5.22 -18.62
C SER A 228 -13.85 -6.05 -17.37
N THR A 229 -12.76 -5.76 -16.65
CA THR A 229 -12.35 -6.52 -15.46
C THR A 229 -13.33 -6.32 -14.31
N GLY A 230 -13.79 -5.07 -14.08
CA GLY A 230 -14.82 -4.80 -13.09
C GLY A 230 -16.17 -5.47 -13.40
N ALA A 231 -16.55 -5.56 -14.68
CA ALA A 231 -17.76 -6.27 -15.08
C ALA A 231 -17.69 -7.77 -14.78
N ILE A 232 -16.54 -8.42 -15.04
CA ILE A 232 -16.34 -9.85 -14.74
C ILE A 232 -16.39 -10.09 -13.22
N TYR A 233 -15.72 -9.24 -12.43
CA TYR A 233 -15.75 -9.32 -10.97
C TYR A 233 -17.20 -9.31 -10.44
N ARG A 234 -18.00 -8.35 -10.90
CA ARG A 234 -19.41 -8.24 -10.49
C ARG A 234 -20.27 -9.40 -10.99
N LEU A 235 -19.95 -10.02 -12.12
CA LEU A 235 -20.63 -11.25 -12.56
C LEU A 235 -20.36 -12.43 -11.61
N TYR A 236 -19.13 -12.60 -11.11
CA TYR A 236 -18.84 -13.59 -10.06
C TYR A 236 -19.67 -13.33 -8.79
N ARG A 237 -19.66 -12.10 -8.30
CA ARG A 237 -20.40 -11.72 -7.10
C ARG A 237 -21.92 -11.90 -7.29
N ALA A 238 -22.47 -11.46 -8.42
CA ALA A 238 -23.90 -11.57 -8.70
C ALA A 238 -24.36 -13.01 -8.95
N ALA A 239 -23.62 -13.79 -9.73
CA ALA A 239 -24.04 -15.14 -10.15
C ALA A 239 -23.68 -16.22 -9.13
N LEU A 240 -22.55 -16.10 -8.44
CA LEU A 240 -21.97 -17.16 -7.60
C LEU A 240 -21.80 -16.76 -6.14
N ASN A 241 -22.04 -15.50 -5.77
CA ASN A 241 -21.87 -14.97 -4.41
C ASN A 241 -20.48 -15.24 -3.83
N ARG A 242 -19.44 -15.07 -4.66
CA ARG A 242 -18.04 -15.16 -4.27
C ARG A 242 -17.17 -14.28 -5.17
N GLU A 243 -15.97 -14.00 -4.70
CA GLU A 243 -14.91 -13.38 -5.49
C GLU A 243 -14.42 -14.31 -6.63
N PRO A 244 -13.92 -13.77 -7.76
CA PRO A 244 -13.27 -14.60 -8.79
C PRO A 244 -12.03 -15.30 -8.26
N ASP A 245 -11.77 -16.51 -8.75
CA ASP A 245 -10.42 -17.04 -8.73
C ASP A 245 -9.62 -16.46 -9.92
N VAL A 246 -8.30 -16.32 -9.76
CA VAL A 246 -7.43 -15.68 -10.76
C VAL A 246 -7.53 -16.36 -12.13
N SER A 247 -7.56 -17.69 -12.15
CA SER A 247 -7.68 -18.47 -13.39
C SER A 247 -9.03 -18.24 -14.10
N GLY A 248 -10.12 -18.17 -13.34
CA GLY A 248 -11.45 -17.86 -13.84
C GLY A 248 -11.55 -16.42 -14.35
N MET A 249 -10.93 -15.47 -13.65
CA MET A 249 -10.81 -14.08 -14.09
C MET A 249 -10.08 -13.98 -15.43
N GLU A 250 -8.91 -14.63 -15.57
CA GLU A 250 -8.16 -14.68 -16.82
C GLU A 250 -8.96 -15.30 -17.96
N HIS A 251 -9.70 -16.38 -17.67
CA HIS A 251 -10.51 -17.08 -18.65
C HIS A 251 -11.54 -16.14 -19.29
N TRP A 252 -12.32 -15.44 -18.47
CA TRP A 252 -13.36 -14.53 -18.94
C TRP A 252 -12.79 -13.25 -19.56
N ARG A 253 -11.69 -12.72 -19.02
CA ARG A 253 -11.00 -11.56 -19.61
C ARG A 253 -10.55 -11.86 -21.03
N ARG A 254 -9.87 -13.00 -21.24
CA ARG A 254 -9.43 -13.42 -22.58
C ARG A 254 -10.60 -13.73 -23.51
N ALA A 255 -11.74 -14.18 -23.00
CA ALA A 255 -12.94 -14.32 -23.82
C ALA A 255 -13.42 -12.95 -24.32
N MET A 256 -13.48 -11.94 -23.45
CA MET A 256 -13.82 -10.56 -23.84
C MET A 256 -12.80 -9.97 -24.82
N ASP A 257 -11.50 -10.20 -24.62
CA ASP A 257 -10.44 -9.77 -25.54
C ASP A 257 -10.58 -10.40 -26.94
N ARG A 258 -11.15 -11.61 -27.01
CA ARG A 258 -11.50 -12.30 -28.27
C ARG A 258 -12.83 -11.83 -28.87
N GLY A 259 -13.47 -10.82 -28.30
CA GLY A 259 -14.71 -10.22 -28.78
C GLY A 259 -16.00 -10.86 -28.27
N PHE A 260 -15.94 -11.68 -27.21
CA PHE A 260 -17.17 -12.17 -26.57
C PHE A 260 -17.92 -11.00 -25.91
N SER A 261 -19.23 -10.94 -26.09
CA SER A 261 -20.06 -9.93 -25.45
C SER A 261 -20.21 -10.20 -23.95
N ALA A 262 -20.49 -9.16 -23.16
CA ALA A 262 -20.80 -9.31 -21.73
C ALA A 262 -21.99 -10.27 -21.50
N GLU A 263 -22.97 -10.30 -22.41
CA GLU A 263 -24.12 -11.20 -22.33
C GLU A 263 -23.71 -12.66 -22.58
N SER A 264 -22.81 -12.90 -23.52
CA SER A 264 -22.23 -14.24 -23.75
C SER A 264 -21.41 -14.72 -22.55
N VAL A 265 -20.68 -13.81 -21.89
CA VAL A 265 -19.95 -14.13 -20.65
C VAL A 265 -20.94 -14.45 -19.53
N ALA A 266 -21.97 -13.63 -19.31
CA ALA A 266 -23.01 -13.87 -18.31
C ALA A 266 -23.75 -15.19 -18.54
N ASP A 267 -24.07 -15.54 -19.79
CA ASP A 267 -24.63 -16.85 -20.16
C ASP A 267 -23.66 -17.99 -19.83
N GLY A 268 -22.37 -17.77 -20.03
CA GLY A 268 -21.29 -18.66 -19.61
C GLY A 268 -21.27 -18.95 -18.11
N PHE A 269 -21.47 -17.93 -17.26
CA PHE A 269 -21.63 -18.13 -15.81
C PHE A 269 -22.85 -18.97 -15.48
N LEU A 270 -24.01 -18.65 -16.06
CA LEU A 270 -25.27 -19.35 -15.80
C LEU A 270 -25.24 -20.81 -16.28
N SER A 271 -24.51 -21.10 -17.36
CA SER A 271 -24.34 -22.45 -17.91
C SER A 271 -23.16 -23.22 -17.29
N SER A 272 -22.36 -22.58 -16.44
CA SER A 272 -21.21 -23.21 -15.79
C SER A 272 -21.61 -24.37 -14.89
N SER A 273 -20.77 -25.39 -14.83
CA SER A 273 -20.95 -26.53 -13.91
C SER A 273 -21.07 -26.08 -12.46
N GLU A 274 -20.37 -25.01 -12.09
CA GLU A 274 -20.42 -24.44 -10.75
C GLU A 274 -21.81 -23.89 -10.42
N PHE A 275 -22.33 -22.96 -11.25
CA PHE A 275 -23.67 -22.39 -11.04
C PHE A 275 -24.75 -23.48 -10.99
N GLN A 276 -24.68 -24.44 -11.93
CA GLN A 276 -25.63 -25.54 -12.02
C GLN A 276 -25.55 -26.49 -10.81
N THR A 277 -24.36 -26.72 -10.26
CA THR A 277 -24.20 -27.56 -9.07
C THR A 277 -24.67 -26.84 -7.81
N THR A 278 -24.38 -25.55 -7.69
CA THR A 278 -24.71 -24.75 -6.50
C THR A 278 -26.21 -24.46 -6.39
N TYR A 279 -26.86 -24.12 -7.50
CA TYR A 279 -28.25 -23.65 -7.47
C TYR A 279 -29.23 -24.57 -8.21
N GLY A 280 -28.75 -25.47 -9.07
CA GLY A 280 -29.61 -26.34 -9.86
C GLY A 280 -30.50 -25.59 -10.85
N ALA A 281 -31.60 -26.24 -11.25
CA ALA A 281 -32.59 -25.64 -12.13
C ALA A 281 -33.48 -24.66 -11.36
N LEU A 282 -33.30 -23.37 -11.62
CA LEU A 282 -34.12 -22.30 -11.04
C LEU A 282 -35.28 -21.93 -11.98
N ASP A 283 -36.46 -21.70 -11.41
CA ASP A 283 -37.52 -20.97 -12.10
C ASP A 283 -37.24 -19.46 -12.12
N ASN A 284 -38.00 -18.69 -12.90
CA ASN A 284 -37.75 -17.25 -13.08
C ASN A 284 -37.86 -16.47 -11.76
N ARG A 285 -38.80 -16.85 -10.89
CA ARG A 285 -39.00 -16.17 -9.61
C ARG A 285 -37.83 -16.42 -8.66
N THR A 286 -37.38 -17.66 -8.55
CA THR A 286 -36.27 -18.07 -7.68
C THR A 286 -34.94 -17.53 -8.20
N PHE A 287 -34.77 -17.46 -9.52
CA PHE A 287 -33.60 -16.82 -10.14
C PHE A 287 -33.51 -15.33 -9.79
N VAL A 288 -34.59 -14.57 -9.93
CA VAL A 288 -34.58 -13.14 -9.56
C VAL A 288 -34.35 -12.97 -8.05
N ALA A 289 -35.00 -13.77 -7.21
CA ALA A 289 -34.79 -13.71 -5.76
C ALA A 289 -33.33 -14.02 -5.36
N LEU A 290 -32.69 -14.98 -6.05
CA LEU A 290 -31.25 -15.24 -5.87
C LEU A 290 -30.40 -13.99 -6.16
N LEU A 291 -30.64 -13.32 -7.29
CA LEU A 291 -29.89 -12.11 -7.64
C LEU A 291 -30.09 -11.00 -6.61
N TYR A 292 -31.30 -10.80 -6.09
CA TYR A 292 -31.54 -9.84 -5.01
C TYR A 292 -30.70 -10.12 -3.76
N ARG A 293 -30.59 -11.39 -3.35
CA ARG A 293 -29.77 -11.75 -2.19
C ARG A 293 -28.27 -11.60 -2.46
N ASN A 294 -27.81 -11.98 -3.64
CA ASN A 294 -26.39 -11.94 -3.99
C ASN A 294 -25.89 -10.51 -4.25
N VAL A 295 -26.75 -9.64 -4.80
CA VAL A 295 -26.38 -8.31 -5.31
C VAL A 295 -26.77 -7.21 -4.34
N LEU A 296 -27.93 -7.33 -3.69
CA LEU A 296 -28.50 -6.28 -2.84
C LEU A 296 -28.57 -6.70 -1.37
N HIS A 297 -28.12 -7.91 -1.05
CA HIS A 297 -28.13 -8.49 0.30
C HIS A 297 -29.48 -8.37 1.02
N ARG A 298 -30.58 -8.42 0.25
CA ARG A 298 -31.95 -8.31 0.75
C ARG A 298 -32.93 -9.15 -0.02
N GLU A 299 -34.07 -9.42 0.60
CA GLU A 299 -35.20 -10.02 -0.09
C GLU A 299 -35.81 -9.02 -1.09
N PRO A 300 -36.32 -9.51 -2.24
CA PRO A 300 -36.92 -8.64 -3.23
C PRO A 300 -38.22 -8.02 -2.72
N ASP A 301 -38.43 -6.74 -3.00
CA ASP A 301 -39.73 -6.13 -2.81
C ASP A 301 -40.75 -6.68 -3.85
N ALA A 302 -42.04 -6.66 -3.48
CA ALA A 302 -43.08 -7.28 -4.30
C ALA A 302 -43.19 -6.67 -5.71
N GLY A 303 -42.90 -5.38 -5.86
CA GLY A 303 -42.96 -4.68 -7.14
C GLY A 303 -41.78 -5.04 -8.05
N GLY A 304 -40.56 -4.94 -7.52
CA GLY A 304 -39.33 -5.29 -8.22
C GLY A 304 -39.30 -6.75 -8.67
N LEU A 305 -39.66 -7.69 -7.79
CA LEU A 305 -39.76 -9.11 -8.15
C LEU A 305 -40.72 -9.34 -9.31
N SER A 306 -41.91 -8.74 -9.24
CA SER A 306 -42.95 -8.92 -10.26
C SER A 306 -42.52 -8.35 -11.62
N SER A 307 -41.83 -7.21 -11.62
CA SER A 307 -41.34 -6.58 -12.85
C SER A 307 -40.28 -7.42 -13.56
N TRP A 308 -39.28 -7.92 -12.82
CA TRP A 308 -38.22 -8.75 -13.40
C TRP A 308 -38.73 -10.11 -13.88
N VAL A 309 -39.62 -10.75 -13.12
CA VAL A 309 -40.24 -12.02 -13.53
C VAL A 309 -41.08 -11.83 -14.79
N ALA A 310 -41.89 -10.77 -14.87
CA ALA A 310 -42.66 -10.47 -16.08
C ALA A 310 -41.78 -10.22 -17.30
N SER A 311 -40.60 -9.62 -17.12
CA SER A 311 -39.62 -9.42 -18.19
C SER A 311 -39.06 -10.77 -18.71
N LEU A 312 -38.68 -11.68 -17.80
CA LEU A 312 -38.22 -13.02 -18.16
C LEU A 312 -39.32 -13.85 -18.83
N ASP A 313 -40.56 -13.77 -18.33
CA ASP A 313 -41.72 -14.46 -18.91
C ASP A 313 -42.09 -13.91 -20.30
N ALA A 314 -41.79 -12.62 -20.56
CA ALA A 314 -41.93 -11.98 -21.86
C ALA A 314 -40.77 -12.28 -22.84
N GLY A 315 -39.77 -13.07 -22.42
CA GLY A 315 -38.67 -13.55 -23.26
C GLY A 315 -37.34 -12.82 -23.09
N ALA A 316 -37.17 -11.99 -22.05
CA ALA A 316 -35.85 -11.48 -21.70
C ALA A 316 -34.88 -12.63 -21.33
N SER A 317 -33.61 -12.51 -21.72
CA SER A 317 -32.61 -13.50 -21.38
C SER A 317 -32.25 -13.44 -19.90
N ARG A 318 -31.97 -14.59 -19.28
CA ARG A 318 -31.45 -14.64 -17.90
C ARG A 318 -30.08 -13.98 -17.78
N ALA A 319 -29.25 -14.11 -18.83
CA ALA A 319 -27.97 -13.41 -18.94
C ALA A 319 -28.13 -11.89 -18.92
N GLY A 320 -29.11 -11.35 -19.66
CA GLY A 320 -29.43 -9.93 -19.67
C GLY A 320 -29.94 -9.43 -18.32
N VAL A 321 -30.76 -10.21 -17.61
CA VAL A 321 -31.19 -9.87 -16.24
C VAL A 321 -30.01 -9.90 -15.26
N LEU A 322 -29.15 -10.92 -15.31
CA LEU A 322 -27.93 -10.99 -14.49
C LEU A 322 -27.04 -9.75 -14.71
N LEU A 323 -26.83 -9.34 -15.96
CA LEU A 323 -26.10 -8.11 -16.29
C LEU A 323 -26.76 -6.85 -15.75
N GLY A 324 -28.09 -6.77 -15.82
CA GLY A 324 -28.83 -5.63 -15.27
C GLY A 324 -28.61 -5.45 -13.78
N PHE A 325 -28.58 -6.54 -13.02
CA PHE A 325 -28.23 -6.51 -11.59
C PHE A 325 -26.76 -6.19 -11.37
N SER A 326 -25.84 -6.85 -12.09
CA SER A 326 -24.40 -6.67 -11.89
C SER A 326 -23.88 -5.29 -12.31
N ALA A 327 -24.63 -4.57 -13.16
CA ALA A 327 -24.35 -3.20 -13.58
C ALA A 327 -25.20 -2.16 -12.85
N SER A 328 -25.97 -2.54 -11.83
CA SER A 328 -26.74 -1.59 -11.03
C SER A 328 -25.78 -0.66 -10.25
N ALA A 329 -26.15 0.62 -10.13
CA ALA A 329 -25.30 1.62 -9.47
C ALA A 329 -25.04 1.28 -7.99
N GLU A 330 -26.04 0.73 -7.29
CA GLU A 330 -25.92 0.26 -5.91
C GLU A 330 -24.84 -0.82 -5.79
N PHE A 331 -24.85 -1.80 -6.70
CA PHE A 331 -23.87 -2.88 -6.68
C PHE A 331 -22.48 -2.44 -7.11
N GLN A 332 -22.38 -1.55 -8.10
CA GLN A 332 -21.10 -0.95 -8.49
C GLN A 332 -20.45 -0.21 -7.32
N ALA A 333 -21.22 0.55 -6.55
CA ALA A 333 -20.74 1.24 -5.37
C ALA A 333 -20.35 0.26 -4.26
N SER A 334 -21.21 -0.74 -3.97
CA SER A 334 -20.97 -1.68 -2.88
C SER A 334 -19.81 -2.65 -3.14
N THR A 335 -19.42 -2.87 -4.39
CA THR A 335 -18.29 -3.75 -4.75
C THR A 335 -17.05 -2.98 -5.22
N ALA A 336 -17.06 -1.65 -5.22
CA ALA A 336 -15.98 -0.86 -5.83
C ALA A 336 -14.62 -1.17 -5.17
N LEU A 337 -14.56 -1.08 -3.84
CA LEU A 337 -13.33 -1.31 -3.09
C LEU A 337 -12.87 -2.78 -3.18
N ASP A 338 -13.81 -3.72 -2.99
CA ASP A 338 -13.53 -5.15 -3.14
C ASP A 338 -12.97 -5.50 -4.53
N GLN A 339 -13.56 -4.93 -5.59
CA GLN A 339 -13.11 -5.11 -6.96
C GLN A 339 -11.70 -4.54 -7.14
N GLU A 340 -11.46 -3.32 -6.66
CA GLU A 340 -10.17 -2.67 -6.78
C GLU A 340 -9.07 -3.47 -6.09
N MET A 341 -9.33 -3.93 -4.86
CA MET A 341 -8.38 -4.72 -4.10
C MET A 341 -8.14 -6.10 -4.69
N PHE A 342 -9.17 -6.75 -5.23
CA PHE A 342 -8.95 -7.96 -6.00
C PHE A 342 -7.96 -7.77 -7.16
N LEU A 343 -8.08 -6.67 -7.89
CA LEU A 343 -7.26 -6.39 -9.07
C LEU A 343 -5.83 -6.00 -8.69
N ASN A 344 -5.67 -5.14 -7.69
CA ASN A 344 -4.38 -4.59 -7.28
C ASN A 344 -3.56 -5.56 -6.44
N SER A 345 -4.24 -6.31 -5.58
CA SER A 345 -3.61 -7.10 -4.53
C SER A 345 -3.60 -8.59 -4.97
N LYS A 346 -4.76 -9.25 -5.06
CA LYS A 346 -4.83 -10.71 -5.31
C LYS A 346 -4.46 -11.13 -6.73
N TYR A 347 -5.00 -10.44 -7.74
CA TYR A 347 -4.78 -10.79 -9.15
C TYR A 347 -3.32 -10.53 -9.56
N GLY A 348 -2.78 -9.37 -9.21
CA GLY A 348 -1.35 -9.06 -9.41
C GLY A 348 -0.42 -9.98 -8.60
N ASN A 349 -0.72 -10.25 -7.32
CA ASN A 349 0.14 -11.08 -6.47
C ASN A 349 0.15 -12.56 -6.88
N ALA A 350 -0.90 -13.04 -7.54
CA ALA A 350 -0.89 -14.37 -8.14
C ALA A 350 0.16 -14.48 -9.25
N HIS A 351 0.20 -13.53 -10.18
CA HIS A 351 1.22 -13.48 -11.24
C HIS A 351 2.63 -13.34 -10.68
N ARG A 352 2.80 -12.49 -9.65
CA ARG A 352 4.04 -12.37 -8.88
C ARG A 352 4.51 -13.70 -8.33
N GLY A 353 3.62 -14.49 -7.73
CA GLY A 353 3.95 -15.82 -7.22
C GLY A 353 4.27 -16.83 -8.31
N GLU A 354 3.55 -16.79 -9.43
CA GLU A 354 3.82 -17.65 -10.58
C GLU A 354 5.21 -17.39 -11.18
N VAL A 355 5.59 -16.12 -11.37
CA VAL A 355 6.91 -15.76 -11.87
C VAL A 355 8.00 -16.17 -10.87
N TYR A 356 7.81 -15.90 -9.58
CA TYR A 356 8.76 -16.31 -8.54
C TYR A 356 9.01 -17.82 -8.55
N ARG A 357 7.93 -18.62 -8.62
CA ARG A 357 8.02 -20.09 -8.67
C ARG A 357 8.61 -20.61 -9.97
N LEU A 358 8.41 -19.94 -11.11
CA LEU A 358 9.09 -20.30 -12.36
C LEU A 358 10.61 -20.16 -12.23
N TYR A 359 11.09 -19.09 -11.58
CA TYR A 359 12.53 -18.92 -11.31
C TYR A 359 13.04 -20.01 -10.36
N GLN A 360 12.34 -20.30 -9.26
CA GLN A 360 12.74 -21.40 -8.37
C GLN A 360 12.78 -22.74 -9.11
N ALA A 361 11.73 -23.08 -9.86
CA ALA A 361 11.68 -24.35 -10.56
C ALA A 361 12.75 -24.46 -11.66
N ALA A 362 12.97 -23.40 -12.42
CA ALA A 362 13.93 -23.41 -13.53
C ALA A 362 15.39 -23.28 -13.08
N PHE A 363 15.65 -22.54 -12.00
CA PHE A 363 17.00 -22.04 -11.70
C PHE A 363 17.43 -22.23 -10.25
N ASP A 364 16.56 -22.75 -9.37
CA ASP A 364 16.84 -22.96 -7.95
C ASP A 364 17.32 -21.68 -7.23
N ARG A 365 16.67 -20.55 -7.57
CA ARG A 365 16.99 -19.24 -6.99
C ARG A 365 15.81 -18.28 -7.05
N ALA A 366 15.87 -17.24 -6.22
CA ALA A 366 15.01 -16.09 -6.34
C ALA A 366 15.27 -15.32 -7.65
N PRO A 367 14.25 -14.62 -8.18
CA PRO A 367 14.39 -13.83 -9.40
C PRO A 367 15.22 -12.56 -9.18
N ASP A 368 15.77 -12.03 -10.27
CA ASP A 368 16.30 -10.67 -10.29
C ASP A 368 15.15 -9.66 -10.42
N VAL A 369 15.26 -8.49 -9.78
CA VAL A 369 14.17 -7.50 -9.68
C VAL A 369 13.68 -7.02 -11.05
N GLY A 370 14.61 -6.77 -11.98
CA GLY A 370 14.27 -6.26 -13.31
C GLY A 370 13.54 -7.28 -14.19
N GLY A 371 14.08 -8.51 -14.28
CA GLY A 371 13.45 -9.60 -15.00
C GLY A 371 12.10 -9.99 -14.42
N TYR A 372 12.00 -10.04 -13.08
CA TYR A 372 10.75 -10.26 -12.38
C TYR A 372 9.67 -9.26 -12.76
N ALA A 373 9.94 -7.97 -12.62
CA ALA A 373 8.98 -6.91 -12.92
C ALA A 373 8.52 -6.95 -14.38
N ALA A 374 9.43 -7.25 -15.33
CA ALA A 374 9.10 -7.37 -16.74
C ALA A 374 8.14 -8.53 -17.02
N TRP A 375 8.34 -9.70 -16.40
CA TRP A 375 7.47 -10.85 -16.56
C TRP A 375 6.09 -10.64 -15.93
N VAL A 376 6.05 -10.08 -14.72
CA VAL A 376 4.81 -9.77 -14.01
C VAL A 376 3.97 -8.79 -14.83
N ALA A 377 4.56 -7.71 -15.35
CA ALA A 377 3.86 -6.74 -16.18
C ALA A 377 3.25 -7.36 -17.47
N LEU A 378 3.89 -8.38 -18.04
CA LEU A 378 3.35 -9.09 -19.21
C LEU A 378 2.12 -9.94 -18.85
N LEU A 379 2.10 -10.56 -17.66
CA LEU A 379 0.94 -11.29 -17.14
C LEU A 379 -0.20 -10.33 -16.77
N ASP A 380 0.10 -9.26 -16.02
CA ASP A 380 -0.87 -8.26 -15.58
C ASP A 380 -1.57 -7.60 -16.78
N SER A 381 -0.80 -7.23 -17.81
CA SER A 381 -1.37 -6.68 -19.04
C SER A 381 -2.06 -7.71 -19.93
N GLY A 382 -1.92 -9.01 -19.64
CA GLY A 382 -2.38 -10.11 -20.49
C GLY A 382 -1.72 -10.22 -21.85
N LYS A 383 -0.59 -9.56 -22.05
CA LYS A 383 0.21 -9.69 -23.29
C LYS A 383 0.87 -11.05 -23.41
N SER A 384 1.03 -11.76 -22.29
CA SER A 384 1.54 -13.12 -22.23
C SER A 384 0.73 -13.97 -21.25
N SER A 385 0.81 -15.28 -21.42
CA SER A 385 0.35 -16.28 -20.46
C SER A 385 1.54 -16.92 -19.73
N LEU A 386 1.28 -17.54 -18.58
CA LEU A 386 2.30 -18.28 -17.84
C LEU A 386 2.98 -19.36 -18.69
N GLY A 387 2.23 -20.02 -19.58
CA GLY A 387 2.79 -21.02 -20.51
C GLY A 387 3.78 -20.42 -21.51
N GLU A 388 3.49 -19.24 -22.05
CA GLU A 388 4.39 -18.52 -22.96
C GLU A 388 5.64 -18.01 -22.23
N ILE A 389 5.49 -17.57 -20.98
CA ILE A 389 6.63 -17.20 -20.14
C ILE A 389 7.49 -18.43 -19.82
N ALA A 390 6.90 -19.55 -19.43
CA ALA A 390 7.63 -20.81 -19.26
C ALA A 390 8.36 -21.22 -20.55
N GLN A 391 7.73 -21.04 -21.71
CA GLN A 391 8.37 -21.27 -23.01
C GLN A 391 9.56 -20.33 -23.22
N ALA A 392 9.45 -19.05 -22.88
CA ALA A 392 10.54 -18.09 -22.94
C ALA A 392 11.71 -18.48 -22.01
N PHE A 393 11.41 -18.92 -20.78
CA PHE A 393 12.41 -19.46 -19.84
C PHE A 393 13.15 -20.64 -20.46
N THR A 394 12.43 -21.62 -21.00
CA THR A 394 13.07 -22.79 -21.62
C THR A 394 13.90 -22.43 -22.86
N ASN A 395 13.57 -21.34 -23.57
CA ASN A 395 14.33 -20.84 -24.72
C ASN A 395 15.53 -19.96 -24.33
N SER A 396 15.65 -19.55 -23.06
CA SER A 396 16.75 -18.70 -22.59
C SER A 396 18.11 -19.39 -22.67
N SER A 397 19.17 -18.59 -22.83
CA SER A 397 20.55 -19.09 -22.86
C SER A 397 20.95 -19.78 -21.56
N GLU A 398 20.49 -19.25 -20.41
CA GLU A 398 20.71 -19.82 -19.08
C GLU A 398 20.10 -21.22 -18.97
N PHE A 399 18.80 -21.36 -19.29
CA PHE A 399 18.12 -22.66 -19.27
C PHE A 399 18.75 -23.66 -20.25
N GLN A 400 19.04 -23.24 -21.48
CA GLN A 400 19.68 -24.11 -22.46
C GLN A 400 21.06 -24.57 -22.00
N SER A 401 21.81 -23.74 -21.29
CA SER A 401 23.13 -24.13 -20.77
C SER A 401 23.06 -25.22 -19.72
N MET A 402 22.03 -25.21 -18.87
CA MET A 402 21.84 -26.23 -17.83
C MET A 402 21.17 -27.51 -18.34
N TYR A 403 20.14 -27.38 -19.17
CA TYR A 403 19.22 -28.50 -19.43
C TYR A 403 19.33 -29.13 -20.81
N LYS A 404 19.90 -28.45 -21.83
CA LYS A 404 19.80 -28.92 -23.23
C LYS A 404 20.37 -30.31 -23.49
N ASN A 405 21.38 -30.71 -22.71
CA ASN A 405 22.08 -31.99 -22.86
C ASN A 405 21.48 -33.11 -22.00
N LEU A 406 20.53 -32.79 -21.12
CA LEU A 406 19.87 -33.78 -20.28
C LEU A 406 18.85 -34.56 -21.09
N ASP A 407 18.71 -35.87 -20.83
CA ASP A 407 17.55 -36.62 -21.27
C ASP A 407 16.29 -36.28 -20.45
N ASN A 408 15.14 -36.84 -20.80
CA ASN A 408 13.88 -36.54 -20.10
C ASN A 408 13.90 -36.95 -18.62
N THR A 409 14.54 -38.07 -18.28
CA THR A 409 14.63 -38.56 -16.90
C THR A 409 15.53 -37.66 -16.07
N GLN A 410 16.69 -37.28 -16.61
CA GLN A 410 17.63 -36.35 -15.99
C GLN A 410 17.01 -34.97 -15.81
N PHE A 411 16.30 -34.47 -16.82
CA PHE A 411 15.60 -33.19 -16.75
C PHE A 411 14.56 -33.16 -15.63
N VAL A 412 13.65 -34.15 -15.57
CA VAL A 412 12.64 -34.22 -14.52
C VAL A 412 13.29 -34.39 -13.14
N THR A 413 14.34 -35.22 -13.04
CA THR A 413 15.07 -35.40 -11.78
C THR A 413 15.69 -34.09 -11.29
N GLN A 414 16.24 -33.27 -12.20
CA GLN A 414 16.80 -31.97 -11.83
C GLN A 414 15.71 -30.99 -11.34
N LEU A 415 14.53 -30.98 -11.98
CA LEU A 415 13.42 -30.15 -11.48
C LEU A 415 12.96 -30.57 -10.08
N TYR A 416 12.91 -31.87 -9.79
CA TYR A 416 12.65 -32.35 -8.43
C TYR A 416 13.69 -31.86 -7.42
N ALA A 417 14.97 -31.82 -7.80
CA ALA A 417 16.02 -31.30 -6.95
C ALA A 417 15.80 -29.80 -6.66
N ASN A 418 15.57 -28.98 -7.69
CA ASN A 418 15.38 -27.54 -7.54
C ASN A 418 14.12 -27.16 -6.73
N VAL A 419 13.04 -27.95 -6.89
CA VAL A 419 11.71 -27.58 -6.38
C VAL A 419 11.46 -28.14 -4.99
N LEU A 420 12.01 -29.32 -4.69
CA LEU A 420 11.64 -30.11 -3.52
C LEU A 420 12.85 -30.59 -2.70
N ASP A 421 14.08 -30.24 -3.10
CA ASP A 421 15.33 -30.68 -2.45
C ASP A 421 15.40 -32.20 -2.22
N ARG A 422 14.76 -32.99 -3.09
CA ARG A 422 14.62 -34.45 -2.92
C ARG A 422 14.67 -35.21 -4.23
N ALA A 423 14.97 -36.50 -4.12
CA ALA A 423 14.87 -37.42 -5.24
C ALA A 423 13.40 -37.60 -5.66
N PRO A 424 13.13 -37.78 -6.97
CA PRO A 424 11.78 -37.95 -7.47
C PRO A 424 11.16 -39.26 -6.98
N GLU A 425 9.89 -39.21 -6.62
CA GLU A 425 9.11 -40.43 -6.38
C GLU A 425 8.94 -41.22 -7.68
N PRO A 426 9.06 -42.57 -7.67
CA PRO A 426 9.04 -43.36 -8.90
C PRO A 426 7.80 -43.15 -9.78
N ALA A 427 6.63 -42.99 -9.16
CA ALA A 427 5.38 -42.76 -9.88
C ALA A 427 5.31 -41.35 -10.50
N GLY A 428 5.76 -40.32 -9.76
CA GLY A 428 5.83 -38.95 -10.26
C GLY A 428 6.82 -38.81 -11.41
N LEU A 429 8.02 -39.41 -11.27
CA LEU A 429 9.03 -39.46 -12.34
C LEU A 429 8.47 -40.11 -13.60
N ALA A 430 7.85 -41.29 -13.46
CA ALA A 430 7.28 -42.02 -14.59
C ALA A 430 6.16 -41.22 -15.28
N GLY A 431 5.34 -40.50 -14.51
CA GLY A 431 4.28 -39.63 -15.04
C GLY A 431 4.83 -38.50 -15.91
N TRP A 432 5.77 -37.72 -15.38
CA TRP A 432 6.36 -36.59 -16.10
C TRP A 432 7.20 -37.00 -17.31
N VAL A 433 8.03 -38.06 -17.17
CA VAL A 433 8.80 -38.60 -18.29
C VAL A 433 7.88 -39.18 -19.36
N GLY A 434 6.79 -39.83 -18.96
CA GLY A 434 5.74 -40.31 -19.85
C GLY A 434 5.06 -39.18 -20.61
N ALA A 435 4.74 -38.06 -19.94
CA ALA A 435 4.14 -36.88 -20.56
C ALA A 435 5.08 -36.27 -21.63
N LEU A 436 6.38 -36.14 -21.33
CA LEU A 436 7.38 -35.70 -22.32
C LEU A 436 7.47 -36.68 -23.51
N GLY A 437 7.42 -37.99 -23.25
CA GLY A 437 7.40 -39.02 -24.29
C GLY A 437 6.14 -38.99 -25.15
N ALA A 438 5.01 -38.50 -24.61
CA ALA A 438 3.74 -38.33 -25.30
C ALA A 438 3.61 -36.98 -26.03
N GLY A 439 4.63 -36.12 -25.98
CA GLY A 439 4.69 -34.87 -26.72
C GLY A 439 4.48 -33.59 -25.91
N ALA A 440 4.39 -33.66 -24.57
CA ALA A 440 4.45 -32.46 -23.74
C ALA A 440 5.80 -31.76 -23.91
N SER A 441 5.82 -30.43 -23.93
CA SER A 441 7.07 -29.67 -24.01
C SER A 441 7.76 -29.61 -22.64
N ARG A 442 9.05 -29.27 -22.62
CA ARG A 442 9.74 -28.99 -21.35
C ARG A 442 9.15 -27.78 -20.63
N ALA A 443 8.57 -26.83 -21.35
CA ALA A 443 7.87 -25.69 -20.78
C ALA A 443 6.59 -26.13 -20.04
N ASP A 444 5.85 -27.10 -20.61
CA ASP A 444 4.66 -27.67 -19.94
C ASP A 444 5.03 -28.35 -18.63
N VAL A 445 6.13 -29.10 -18.62
CA VAL A 445 6.63 -29.75 -17.41
C VAL A 445 7.14 -28.72 -16.40
N LEU A 446 7.94 -27.74 -16.82
CA LEU A 446 8.43 -26.67 -15.94
C LEU A 446 7.28 -25.93 -15.25
N ARG A 447 6.25 -25.53 -16.01
CA ARG A 447 5.03 -24.93 -15.47
C ARG A 447 4.30 -25.88 -14.51
N GLY A 448 4.23 -27.17 -14.84
CA GLY A 448 3.63 -28.18 -13.97
C GLY A 448 4.31 -28.29 -12.60
N PHE A 449 5.64 -28.18 -12.56
CA PHE A 449 6.40 -28.12 -11.31
C PHE A 449 6.19 -26.78 -10.58
N SER A 450 6.30 -25.65 -11.29
CA SER A 450 6.14 -24.31 -10.70
C SER A 450 4.80 -24.15 -10.01
N GLU A 451 3.74 -24.75 -10.56
CA GLU A 451 2.38 -24.63 -10.05
C GLU A 451 1.92 -25.82 -9.19
N SER A 452 2.84 -26.73 -8.84
CA SER A 452 2.54 -27.84 -7.93
C SER A 452 2.13 -27.33 -6.55
N SER A 453 1.18 -28.03 -5.91
CA SER A 453 0.70 -27.68 -4.56
C SER A 453 1.82 -27.62 -3.51
N GLU A 454 2.83 -28.50 -3.66
CA GLU A 454 4.00 -28.58 -2.79
C GLU A 454 4.87 -27.32 -2.94
N LEU A 455 5.22 -26.92 -4.16
CA LEU A 455 6.03 -25.72 -4.39
C LEU A 455 5.27 -24.43 -4.04
N ARG A 456 3.97 -24.35 -4.35
CA ARG A 456 3.14 -23.21 -3.92
C ARG A 456 3.21 -23.01 -2.41
N THR A 457 3.27 -24.07 -1.63
CA THR A 457 3.39 -24.00 -0.16
C THR A 457 4.82 -23.66 0.27
N ASN A 458 5.82 -24.37 -0.26
CA ASN A 458 7.20 -24.26 0.20
C ASN A 458 7.90 -22.96 -0.25
N SER A 459 7.45 -22.36 -1.34
CA SER A 459 8.02 -21.12 -1.88
C SER A 459 7.58 -19.86 -1.11
N LEU A 460 6.45 -19.90 -0.40
CA LEU A 460 5.85 -18.73 0.25
C LEU A 460 6.79 -18.00 1.23
N PRO A 461 7.47 -18.67 2.18
CA PRO A 461 8.34 -17.97 3.12
C PRO A 461 9.51 -17.27 2.41
N GLY A 462 10.13 -17.91 1.42
CA GLY A 462 11.21 -17.32 0.64
C GLY A 462 10.72 -16.17 -0.26
N MET A 463 9.54 -16.32 -0.85
CA MET A 463 8.89 -15.29 -1.66
C MET A 463 8.58 -14.05 -0.82
N ARG A 464 8.04 -14.21 0.39
CA ARG A 464 7.76 -13.09 1.31
C ARG A 464 9.02 -12.29 1.61
N VAL A 465 10.07 -12.95 2.10
CA VAL A 465 11.36 -12.29 2.42
C VAL A 465 11.94 -11.60 1.19
N TRP A 466 11.81 -12.23 0.01
CA TRP A 466 12.27 -11.62 -1.22
C TRP A 466 11.43 -10.39 -1.61
N LEU A 467 10.10 -10.44 -1.51
CA LEU A 467 9.20 -9.32 -1.80
C LEU A 467 9.45 -8.14 -0.85
N GLU A 468 9.58 -8.40 0.45
CA GLU A 468 9.97 -7.39 1.45
C GLU A 468 11.24 -6.65 1.01
N GLN A 469 12.24 -7.37 0.50
CA GLN A 469 13.51 -6.76 0.09
C GLN A 469 13.48 -6.09 -1.29
N SER A 470 12.53 -6.42 -2.16
CA SER A 470 12.64 -6.15 -3.60
C SER A 470 11.47 -5.42 -4.24
N SER A 471 10.28 -5.49 -3.66
CA SER A 471 9.04 -5.00 -4.27
C SER A 471 8.31 -3.94 -3.44
N GLY A 472 8.87 -3.57 -2.28
CA GLY A 472 8.22 -2.73 -1.29
C GLY A 472 7.29 -3.55 -0.39
N HIS A 473 7.18 -3.12 0.86
CA HIS A 473 6.21 -3.60 1.83
C HIS A 473 5.70 -2.40 2.60
N SER A 474 4.40 -2.34 2.85
CA SER A 474 3.82 -1.30 3.68
C SER A 474 3.50 -1.82 5.06
N THR A 475 3.66 -0.96 6.06
CA THR A 475 3.21 -1.21 7.43
C THR A 475 1.97 -0.37 7.66
N ILE A 476 0.87 -1.01 8.03
CA ILE A 476 -0.42 -0.38 8.23
C ILE A 476 -0.85 -0.62 9.67
N VAL A 477 -1.03 0.47 10.40
CA VAL A 477 -1.48 0.48 11.80
C VAL A 477 -2.69 1.40 11.87
N GLY A 478 -3.88 0.85 12.06
CA GLY A 478 -5.08 1.65 12.32
C GLY A 478 -4.94 2.36 13.66
N GLY A 479 -5.26 1.67 14.74
CA GLY A 479 -5.05 2.16 16.09
C GLY A 479 -6.30 1.88 16.92
N PRO A 480 -6.59 2.66 17.97
CA PRO A 480 -7.86 2.56 18.66
C PRO A 480 -9.01 3.15 17.83
N GLY A 481 -9.94 2.31 17.38
CA GLY A 481 -11.11 2.76 16.62
C GLY A 481 -11.64 1.68 15.69
N SER A 482 -12.54 2.04 14.76
CA SER A 482 -13.04 1.13 13.72
C SER A 482 -12.43 1.49 12.37
N ASP A 483 -11.35 0.81 12.00
CA ASP A 483 -10.50 1.25 10.91
C ASP A 483 -10.75 0.51 9.59
N VAL A 484 -10.44 1.16 8.48
CA VAL A 484 -10.39 0.55 7.15
C VAL A 484 -8.94 0.48 6.70
N LEU A 485 -8.36 -0.73 6.72
CA LEU A 485 -6.97 -0.99 6.38
C LEU A 485 -6.89 -1.64 5.00
N ILE A 486 -6.15 -1.05 4.09
CA ILE A 486 -6.11 -1.47 2.69
C ILE A 486 -4.66 -1.76 2.29
N GLY A 487 -4.38 -3.04 2.10
CA GLY A 487 -3.09 -3.52 1.60
C GLY A 487 -2.91 -3.26 0.11
N GLY A 488 -1.67 -3.34 -0.33
CA GLY A 488 -1.25 -3.22 -1.72
C GLY A 488 -0.66 -4.49 -2.29
N ALA A 489 0.13 -4.32 -3.35
CA ALA A 489 0.87 -5.43 -3.91
C ALA A 489 2.18 -5.61 -3.12
N GLY A 490 2.46 -6.82 -2.62
CA GLY A 490 3.72 -7.08 -1.94
C GLY A 490 3.57 -8.04 -0.78
N ALA A 491 4.34 -7.78 0.27
CA ALA A 491 4.30 -8.49 1.54
C ALA A 491 4.05 -7.47 2.65
N ASP A 492 2.82 -6.97 2.72
CA ASP A 492 2.45 -5.91 3.64
C ASP A 492 2.32 -6.43 5.06
N THR A 493 2.39 -5.52 6.03
CA THR A 493 2.22 -5.83 7.46
C THR A 493 1.03 -5.07 8.00
N PHE A 494 0.05 -5.80 8.52
CA PHE A 494 -1.06 -5.28 9.29
C PHE A 494 -0.79 -5.49 10.77
N ASP A 495 -0.52 -4.42 11.51
CA ASP A 495 -0.13 -4.45 12.91
C ASP A 495 -1.34 -4.14 13.81
N PHE A 496 -1.73 -5.10 14.64
CA PHE A 496 -2.81 -4.96 15.62
C PHE A 496 -2.26 -4.87 17.03
N TYR A 497 -2.81 -3.98 17.85
CA TYR A 497 -2.32 -3.69 19.19
C TYR A 497 -3.25 -4.20 20.28
N SER A 498 -2.66 -4.74 21.36
CA SER A 498 -3.46 -5.25 22.49
C SER A 498 -4.24 -4.16 23.25
N PHE A 499 -3.86 -2.88 23.10
CA PHE A 499 -4.48 -1.75 23.79
C PHE A 499 -5.65 -1.14 23.02
N ASP A 500 -5.73 -1.34 21.72
CA ASP A 500 -6.88 -0.92 20.91
C ASP A 500 -8.16 -1.58 21.47
N ALA A 501 -8.07 -2.88 21.79
CA ALA A 501 -9.11 -3.61 22.51
C ALA A 501 -9.43 -3.12 23.95
N GLN A 502 -8.69 -2.15 24.51
CA GLN A 502 -8.80 -1.69 25.91
C GLN A 502 -9.17 -0.22 26.10
N GLN A 503 -9.07 0.64 25.07
CA GLN A 503 -9.34 2.08 25.20
C GLN A 503 -10.75 2.52 24.78
N SER A 504 -11.47 1.68 24.03
CA SER A 504 -12.84 1.99 23.60
C SER A 504 -13.88 1.31 24.51
N ASP A 505 -14.77 2.09 25.12
CA ASP A 505 -15.98 1.58 25.78
C ASP A 505 -17.01 1.02 24.77
N ALA A 506 -16.81 1.30 23.47
CA ALA A 506 -17.64 0.83 22.37
C ALA A 506 -16.99 -0.36 21.63
N PRO A 507 -17.78 -1.29 21.09
CA PRO A 507 -17.23 -2.31 20.20
C PRO A 507 -16.54 -1.68 18.99
N THR A 508 -15.32 -2.12 18.69
CA THR A 508 -14.55 -1.67 17.52
C THR A 508 -14.55 -2.74 16.42
N VAL A 509 -14.59 -2.30 15.17
CA VAL A 509 -14.58 -3.20 14.01
C VAL A 509 -13.61 -2.69 12.95
N ASP A 510 -12.52 -3.41 12.78
CA ASP A 510 -11.59 -3.13 11.69
C ASP A 510 -11.97 -3.91 10.44
N HIS A 511 -11.69 -3.32 9.29
CA HIS A 511 -11.94 -3.87 7.98
C HIS A 511 -10.64 -3.92 7.19
N VAL A 512 -10.13 -5.12 6.96
CA VAL A 512 -8.93 -5.35 6.15
C VAL A 512 -9.34 -5.76 4.74
N TYR A 513 -8.88 -4.99 3.76
CA TYR A 513 -8.99 -5.33 2.34
C TYR A 513 -7.61 -5.60 1.74
N GLY A 514 -7.60 -6.43 0.70
CA GLY A 514 -6.39 -6.74 -0.04
C GLY A 514 -5.44 -7.73 0.63
N PHE A 515 -5.85 -8.44 1.69
CA PHE A 515 -4.97 -9.38 2.39
C PHE A 515 -4.57 -10.61 1.54
N GLU A 516 -3.29 -10.97 1.58
CA GLU A 516 -2.72 -12.16 0.95
C GLU A 516 -1.87 -13.05 1.85
N SER A 517 -1.57 -14.26 1.35
CA SER A 517 -0.66 -15.21 2.00
C SER A 517 0.78 -14.70 2.12
N THR A 518 1.16 -13.67 1.36
CA THR A 518 2.49 -13.05 1.46
C THR A 518 2.56 -12.03 2.58
N ASP A 519 1.44 -11.51 3.04
CA ASP A 519 1.39 -10.51 4.10
C ASP A 519 1.73 -11.09 5.46
N THR A 520 1.95 -10.19 6.40
CA THR A 520 2.22 -10.46 7.81
C THR A 520 1.13 -9.85 8.68
N LEU A 521 0.58 -10.65 9.57
CA LEU A 521 -0.24 -10.17 10.69
C LEU A 521 0.66 -9.99 11.90
N GLY A 522 0.85 -8.74 12.32
CA GLY A 522 1.62 -8.42 13.50
C GLY A 522 0.71 -8.24 14.72
N PHE A 523 1.09 -8.87 15.82
CA PHE A 523 0.40 -8.74 17.10
C PHE A 523 1.34 -8.10 18.12
N ARG A 524 1.00 -6.86 18.45
CA ARG A 524 1.86 -5.97 19.22
C ARG A 524 1.32 -5.72 20.62
N GLY A 525 2.23 -5.66 21.59
CA GLY A 525 1.87 -5.46 22.99
C GLY A 525 1.62 -6.78 23.74
N SER A 526 0.71 -6.77 24.71
CA SER A 526 0.58 -7.81 25.73
C SER A 526 -0.43 -8.91 25.36
N PHE A 527 -0.48 -9.32 24.10
CA PHE A 527 -1.28 -10.49 23.71
C PHE A 527 -0.78 -11.75 24.43
N SER A 528 -1.70 -12.51 25.01
CA SER A 528 -1.39 -13.72 25.78
C SER A 528 -1.55 -14.98 24.93
N PHE A 529 -0.70 -15.15 23.91
CA PHE A 529 -0.67 -16.38 23.10
C PHE A 529 0.34 -17.38 23.68
N ALA A 530 -0.11 -18.60 23.96
CA ALA A 530 0.78 -19.69 24.39
C ALA A 530 1.28 -20.54 23.21
N SER A 531 0.61 -20.44 22.05
CA SER A 531 0.83 -21.26 20.87
C SER A 531 0.22 -20.62 19.60
N MET A 532 0.67 -21.08 18.42
CA MET A 532 0.01 -20.73 17.15
C MET A 532 -1.44 -21.20 17.06
N SER A 533 -1.81 -22.26 17.78
CA SER A 533 -3.22 -22.68 17.85
C SER A 533 -4.10 -21.65 18.56
N ASP A 534 -3.56 -20.88 19.50
CA ASP A 534 -4.32 -19.82 20.16
C ASP A 534 -4.62 -18.69 19.18
N VAL A 535 -3.63 -18.32 18.35
CA VAL A 535 -3.77 -17.31 17.29
C VAL A 535 -4.80 -17.77 16.27
N TYR A 536 -4.68 -19.00 15.75
CA TYR A 536 -5.64 -19.53 14.78
C TYR A 536 -7.06 -19.67 15.34
N ALA A 537 -7.22 -19.91 16.64
CA ALA A 537 -8.53 -19.98 17.27
C ALA A 537 -9.28 -18.63 17.29
N MET A 538 -8.58 -17.52 17.06
CA MET A 538 -9.18 -16.19 16.95
C MET A 538 -9.93 -15.99 15.63
N PHE A 539 -9.59 -16.77 14.59
CA PHE A 539 -10.12 -16.59 13.24
C PHE A 539 -11.27 -17.56 12.96
N GLN A 540 -12.33 -17.04 12.34
CA GLN A 540 -13.48 -17.82 11.90
C GLN A 540 -13.88 -17.40 10.49
N GLN A 541 -14.07 -18.38 9.60
CA GLN A 541 -14.65 -18.12 8.29
C GLN A 541 -16.14 -17.75 8.45
N GLN A 542 -16.54 -16.60 7.93
CA GLN A 542 -17.93 -16.14 7.86
C GLN A 542 -18.27 -15.75 6.43
N GLY A 543 -18.99 -16.62 5.72
CA GLY A 543 -19.27 -16.41 4.30
C GLY A 543 -17.97 -16.34 3.48
N THR A 544 -17.76 -15.24 2.76
CA THR A 544 -16.55 -14.97 1.98
C THR A 544 -15.41 -14.39 2.80
N ASP A 545 -15.66 -14.00 4.05
CA ASP A 545 -14.73 -13.22 4.86
C ASP A 545 -14.19 -14.07 6.00
N VAL A 546 -13.06 -13.65 6.57
CA VAL A 546 -12.56 -14.18 7.83
C VAL A 546 -12.72 -13.10 8.89
N VAL A 547 -13.35 -13.46 10.00
CA VAL A 547 -13.48 -12.59 11.16
C VAL A 547 -12.52 -13.07 12.24
N MET A 548 -11.67 -12.17 12.70
CA MET A 548 -10.77 -12.35 13.83
C MET A 548 -11.37 -11.67 15.05
N SER A 549 -11.47 -12.38 16.18
CA SER A 549 -11.88 -11.78 17.46
C SER A 549 -10.66 -11.43 18.31
N LEU A 550 -10.32 -10.14 18.40
CA LEU A 550 -9.23 -9.63 19.25
C LEU A 550 -9.63 -9.62 20.73
N SER A 551 -10.90 -9.31 21.01
CA SER A 551 -11.51 -9.33 22.33
C SER A 551 -13.03 -9.61 22.22
N PRO A 552 -13.78 -9.67 23.34
CA PRO A 552 -15.24 -9.76 23.28
C PRO A 552 -15.93 -8.56 22.60
N THR A 553 -15.24 -7.43 22.46
CA THR A 553 -15.79 -6.18 21.91
C THR A 553 -15.04 -5.68 20.67
N SER A 554 -13.87 -6.24 20.32
CA SER A 554 -13.09 -5.82 19.15
C SER A 554 -12.92 -6.99 18.17
N THR A 555 -13.23 -6.72 16.91
CA THR A 555 -13.11 -7.70 15.81
C THR A 555 -12.47 -7.09 14.59
N VAL A 556 -11.73 -7.90 13.83
CA VAL A 556 -11.18 -7.54 12.52
C VAL A 556 -11.85 -8.40 11.47
N THR A 557 -12.39 -7.79 10.42
CA THR A 557 -12.97 -8.48 9.27
C THR A 557 -12.03 -8.39 8.09
N PHE A 558 -11.46 -9.53 7.70
CA PHE A 558 -10.66 -9.69 6.49
C PHE A 558 -11.60 -10.03 5.32
N HIS A 559 -11.84 -9.04 4.47
CA HIS A 559 -12.78 -9.15 3.37
C HIS A 559 -12.26 -10.10 2.28
N ASN A 560 -13.17 -10.93 1.76
CA ASN A 560 -12.91 -11.91 0.71
C ASN A 560 -11.70 -12.83 1.00
N THR A 561 -11.40 -13.08 2.27
CA THR A 561 -10.23 -13.86 2.71
C THR A 561 -10.65 -15.26 3.13
N THR A 562 -9.78 -16.24 2.89
CA THR A 562 -9.97 -17.62 3.36
C THR A 562 -9.08 -17.94 4.56
N LEU A 563 -9.54 -18.85 5.44
CA LEU A 563 -8.70 -19.35 6.53
C LEU A 563 -7.39 -19.96 6.04
N THR A 564 -7.36 -20.56 4.85
CA THR A 564 -6.13 -21.09 4.26
C THR A 564 -5.10 -19.98 4.02
N GLN A 565 -5.52 -18.83 3.48
CA GLN A 565 -4.62 -17.68 3.30
C GLN A 565 -4.08 -17.19 4.64
N VAL A 566 -4.93 -17.07 5.67
CA VAL A 566 -4.50 -16.68 7.02
C VAL A 566 -3.46 -17.65 7.60
N THR A 567 -3.65 -18.96 7.44
CA THR A 567 -2.65 -19.95 7.92
C THR A 567 -1.34 -19.97 7.14
N GLN A 568 -1.32 -19.39 5.94
CA GLN A 568 -0.13 -19.28 5.08
C GLN A 568 0.61 -17.95 5.26
N ALA A 569 -0.06 -16.95 5.86
CA ALA A 569 0.49 -15.64 6.13
C ALA A 569 1.64 -15.67 7.15
N GLY A 570 2.35 -14.54 7.24
CA GLY A 570 3.34 -14.28 8.26
C GLY A 570 2.67 -13.92 9.57
N PHE A 571 3.32 -14.28 10.68
CA PHE A 571 2.92 -13.84 12.00
C PHE A 571 4.12 -13.24 12.71
N ALA A 572 3.98 -12.00 13.15
CA ALA A 572 4.98 -11.30 13.94
C ALA A 572 4.44 -11.04 15.35
N PHE A 573 5.29 -11.25 16.36
CA PHE A 573 4.95 -11.03 17.77
C PHE A 573 6.06 -10.21 18.43
N GLY A 574 5.68 -9.25 19.27
CA GLY A 574 6.65 -8.53 20.08
C GLY A 574 6.10 -7.29 20.78
N PRO A 575 6.89 -6.71 21.70
CA PRO A 575 6.75 -5.29 22.02
C PRO A 575 7.06 -4.46 20.76
N PHE A 576 6.57 -3.22 20.73
CA PHE A 576 6.81 -2.26 19.64
C PHE A 576 8.29 -2.19 19.26
#